data_AF-A0A957AIN6-F1
#
_entry.id   AF-A0A957AIN6-F1
#
_cell.length_a   1.000
_cell.length_b   1.000
_cell.length_c   1.000
_cell.angle_alpha   90.00
_cell.angle_beta   90.00
_cell.angle_gamma   90.00
#
_symmetry.space_group_name_H-M   'P 1'
#
loop_
_entity.id
_entity.type
_entity.pdbx_description
1 polymer ?
#
loop_
_entity_poly.entity_id
_entity_poly.type
_entity_poly.pdbx_seq_one_letter_code
_entity_poly.pdbx_strand_id
1 'polypeptide(L)'
;LVFLQQVGFGLAVAIFLDATIVRTVLVPAVMRILGDWNWYLPKWLEWLPDLRIEGTPMESEPQAAGGTRQVSSSKELAPGD
;
A
#
# COMPACT_ATOMS: atom_id res chain seq x y z
N LEU A 1 31.25 -37.69 -4.93
CA LEU A 1 30.49 -37.17 -3.77
C LEU A 1 30.78 -35.69 -3.49
N VAL A 2 32.06 -35.29 -3.39
CA VAL A 2 32.45 -33.88 -3.16
C VAL A 2 31.84 -32.91 -4.20
N PHE A 3 31.80 -33.30 -5.48
CA PHE A 3 31.17 -32.51 -6.54
C PHE A 3 29.68 -32.20 -6.26
N LEU A 4 28.90 -33.21 -5.86
CA LEU A 4 27.47 -33.04 -5.57
C LEU A 4 27.25 -32.13 -4.34
N GLN A 5 28.14 -32.20 -3.34
CA GLN A 5 28.12 -31.31 -2.19
C GLN A 5 28.41 -29.86 -2.58
N GLN A 6 29.38 -29.62 -3.46
CA GLN A 6 29.71 -28.29 -3.95
C GLN A 6 28.54 -27.68 -4.76
N VAL A 7 27.91 -28.47 -5.63
CA VAL A 7 26.74 -28.03 -6.40
C VAL A 7 25.55 -27.75 -5.48
N GLY A 8 25.27 -28.65 -4.53
CA GLY A 8 24.17 -28.46 -3.58
C GLY A 8 24.37 -27.24 -2.66
N PHE A 9 25.61 -27.03 -2.20
CA PHE A 9 25.97 -25.85 -1.39
C PHE A 9 25.82 -24.56 -2.20
N GLY A 10 26.33 -24.52 -3.44
CA GLY A 10 26.18 -23.36 -4.32
C GLY A 10 24.72 -23.02 -4.63
N LEU A 11 23.90 -24.05 -4.89
CA LEU A 11 22.46 -23.87 -5.12
C LEU A 11 21.73 -23.33 -3.89
N ALA A 12 22.03 -23.87 -2.70
CA ALA A 12 21.43 -23.39 -1.45
C ALA A 12 21.75 -21.92 -1.18
N VAL A 13 23.01 -21.51 -1.38
CA VAL A 13 23.43 -20.12 -1.24
C VAL A 13 22.76 -19.22 -2.28
N ALA A 14 22.67 -19.67 -3.54
CA ALA A 14 22.00 -18.89 -4.60
C ALA A 14 20.53 -18.63 -4.28
N ILE A 15 19.79 -19.66 -3.84
CA ILE A 15 18.38 -19.52 -3.44
C ILE A 15 18.25 -18.62 -2.21
N PHE A 16 19.14 -18.78 -1.23
CA PHE A 16 19.13 -17.95 -0.03
C PHE A 16 19.33 -16.46 -0.36
N LEU A 17 20.31 -16.15 -1.21
CA LEU A 17 20.56 -14.77 -1.65
C LEU A 17 19.40 -14.21 -2.48
N ASP A 18 18.76 -15.01 -3.34
CA ASP A 18 17.61 -14.57 -4.12
C ASP A 18 16.39 -14.27 -3.23
N ALA A 19 16.07 -15.19 -2.33
CA ALA A 19 14.94 -15.03 -1.42
C ALA A 19 15.12 -13.87 -0.44
N THR A 20 16.36 -13.50 -0.10
CA THR A 20 16.67 -12.42 0.84
C THR A 20 17.05 -11.14 0.10
N ILE A 21 18.26 -11.05 -0.43
CA ILE A 21 18.82 -9.82 -1.02
C ILE A 21 18.03 -9.40 -2.25
N VAL A 22 17.76 -10.33 -3.18
CA VAL A 22 17.05 -9.98 -4.40
C VAL A 22 15.64 -9.52 -4.09
N ARG A 23 14.86 -10.28 -3.31
CA ARG A 23 13.48 -9.90 -2.99
C ARG A 23 13.35 -8.64 -2.12
N THR A 24 14.22 -8.47 -1.11
CA THR A 24 14.06 -7.38 -0.14
C THR A 24 14.74 -6.08 -0.56
N VAL A 25 15.75 -6.15 -1.43
CA VAL A 25 16.52 -4.97 -1.87
C VAL A 25 16.43 -4.79 -3.38
N LEU A 26 16.81 -5.79 -4.17
CA LEU A 26 16.94 -5.62 -5.62
C LEU A 26 15.57 -5.35 -6.27
N VAL A 27 14.55 -6.16 -5.97
CA VAL A 27 13.19 -6.00 -6.48
C VAL A 27 12.61 -4.62 -6.13
N PRO A 28 12.58 -4.16 -4.86
CA PRO A 28 12.03 -2.84 -4.55
C PRO A 28 12.89 -1.69 -5.08
N ALA A 29 14.21 -1.85 -5.18
CA ALA A 29 15.08 -0.86 -5.81
C ALA A 29 14.79 -0.73 -7.31
N VAL A 30 14.69 -1.86 -8.03
CA VAL A 30 14.33 -1.88 -9.45
C VAL A 30 12.93 -1.33 -9.67
N MET A 31 11.95 -1.69 -8.85
CA MET A 31 10.60 -1.11 -8.92
C MET A 31 10.60 0.39 -8.70
N ARG A 32 11.42 0.92 -7.78
CA ARG A 32 11.57 2.37 -7.60
C ARG A 32 12.27 3.07 -8.77
N ILE A 33 13.26 2.43 -9.39
CA ILE A 33 14.01 3.01 -10.52
C ILE A 33 13.18 3.01 -11.79
N LEU A 34 12.46 1.90 -12.08
CA LEU A 34 11.61 1.77 -13.26
C LEU A 34 10.26 2.50 -13.08
N GLY A 35 9.80 2.67 -11.84
CA GLY A 35 8.61 3.47 -11.50
C GLY A 35 7.38 3.08 -12.33
N ASP A 36 6.79 4.05 -13.02
CA ASP A 36 5.57 3.92 -13.81
C ASP A 36 5.67 2.90 -14.95
N TRP A 37 6.88 2.57 -15.42
CA TRP A 37 7.07 1.53 -16.44
C TRP A 37 6.79 0.13 -15.89
N ASN A 38 6.98 -0.10 -14.59
CA ASN A 38 6.64 -1.37 -13.95
C ASN A 38 5.12 -1.52 -13.70
N TRP A 39 4.40 -0.39 -13.67
CA TRP A 39 2.95 -0.33 -13.46
C TRP A 39 2.15 -0.01 -14.73
N TYR A 40 2.75 -0.21 -15.91
CA TYR A 40 2.02 -0.05 -17.16
C TYR A 40 0.86 -1.04 -17.23
N LEU A 41 -0.35 -0.52 -17.05
CA LEU A 41 -1.59 -1.25 -17.28
C LEU A 41 -1.85 -1.22 -18.80
N PRO A 42 -1.72 -2.34 -19.50
CA PRO A 42 -1.88 -2.33 -20.94
C PRO A 42 -3.37 -2.13 -21.28
N LYS A 43 -3.66 -1.33 -22.32
CA LYS A 43 -5.00 -0.75 -22.60
C LYS A 43 -6.16 -1.75 -22.72
N TRP A 44 -5.86 -3.02 -23.00
CA TRP A 44 -6.82 -4.13 -23.05
C TRP A 44 -7.35 -4.54 -21.67
N LEU A 45 -6.75 -4.06 -20.58
CA LEU A 45 -7.17 -4.33 -19.21
C LEU A 45 -7.93 -3.15 -18.57
N GLU A 46 -8.27 -2.11 -19.35
CA GLU A 46 -9.08 -0.96 -18.89
C GLU A 46 -10.52 -1.34 -18.50
N TRP A 47 -10.95 -2.56 -18.80
CA TRP A 47 -12.26 -3.10 -18.41
C TRP A 47 -12.33 -3.59 -16.95
N LEU A 48 -11.22 -3.58 -16.20
CA LEU A 48 -11.16 -4.11 -14.84
C LEU A 48 -11.89 -3.18 -13.84
N PRO A 49 -12.76 -3.72 -12.97
CA PRO A 49 -13.43 -2.92 -11.93
C PRO A 49 -12.42 -2.34 -10.92
N ASP A 50 -12.68 -1.12 -10.41
CA ASP A 50 -11.79 -0.40 -9.48
C ASP A 50 -11.67 -1.14 -8.14
N LEU A 51 -10.60 -1.92 -7.99
CA LEU A 51 -10.25 -2.62 -6.76
C LEU A 51 -9.57 -1.64 -5.81
N ARG A 52 -10.38 -0.88 -5.06
CA ARG A 52 -9.91 -0.04 -3.96
C ARG A 52 -9.57 -0.92 -2.77
N ILE A 53 -8.29 -1.03 -2.45
CA ILE A 53 -7.84 -1.67 -1.23
C ILE A 53 -8.09 -0.67 -0.10
N GLU A 54 -9.22 -0.79 0.60
CA GLU A 54 -9.44 -0.09 1.87
C GLU A 54 -8.31 -0.48 2.84
N GLY A 55 -7.34 0.40 3.03
CA GLY A 55 -6.47 0.31 4.20
C GLY A 55 -7.34 0.52 5.42
N THR A 56 -7.34 -0.44 6.36
CA THR A 56 -7.95 -0.25 7.68
C THR A 56 -7.50 1.12 8.20
N PRO A 57 -8.42 2.05 8.51
CA PRO A 57 -8.07 3.23 9.27
C PRO A 57 -7.40 2.68 10.53
N MET A 58 -6.10 2.90 10.67
CA MET A 58 -5.51 2.83 11.99
C MET A 58 -6.25 3.90 12.76
N GLU A 59 -7.20 3.47 13.58
CA GLU A 59 -8.00 4.28 14.47
C GLU A 59 -7.07 5.28 15.15
N SER A 60 -7.02 6.51 14.61
CA SER A 60 -6.47 7.65 15.33
C SER A 60 -7.37 7.81 16.53
N GLU A 61 -6.90 7.29 17.65
CA GLU A 61 -7.54 7.33 18.96
C GLU A 61 -8.23 8.69 19.18
N PRO A 62 -9.52 8.73 19.57
CA PRO A 62 -10.29 9.96 19.65
C PRO A 62 -9.75 10.85 20.76
N GLN A 63 -8.85 11.77 20.40
CA GLN A 63 -8.36 12.81 21.30
C GLN A 63 -9.44 13.89 21.46
N ALA A 64 -10.38 13.58 22.34
CA ALA A 64 -11.05 14.47 23.29
C ALA A 64 -11.18 15.96 22.94
N ALA A 65 -12.43 16.35 22.67
CA ALA A 65 -13.11 17.49 23.27
C ALA A 65 -12.38 18.86 23.26
N GLY A 66 -12.58 19.62 22.18
CA GLY A 66 -12.29 21.05 22.15
C GLY A 66 -13.09 21.76 21.06
N GLY A 67 -14.27 22.28 21.39
CA GLY A 67 -15.15 22.92 20.41
C GLY A 67 -16.34 23.64 21.01
N THR A 68 -16.08 24.62 21.87
CA THR A 68 -17.01 25.68 22.27
C THR A 68 -17.57 26.44 21.04
N ARG A 69 -18.79 26.98 21.19
CA ARG A 69 -19.57 27.87 20.29
C ARG A 69 -20.35 27.22 19.13
N GLN A 70 -21.64 27.02 19.36
CA GLN A 70 -22.65 27.74 18.58
C GLN A 70 -23.92 27.96 19.42
N VAL A 71 -23.90 29.06 20.18
CA VAL A 71 -25.07 29.70 20.75
C VAL A 71 -25.67 30.61 19.67
N SER A 72 -27.01 30.69 19.62
CA SER A 72 -27.80 31.74 18.96
C SER A 72 -27.72 31.87 17.45
N SER A 73 -28.67 31.23 16.75
CA SER A 73 -29.40 31.89 15.65
C SER A 73 -30.69 31.14 15.31
N SER A 74 -31.56 30.89 16.30
CA SER A 74 -32.99 30.66 16.01
C SER A 74 -33.63 32.03 15.77
N LYS A 75 -33.28 32.63 14.64
CA LYS A 75 -33.94 33.79 14.07
C LYS A 75 -34.78 33.28 12.90
N GLU A 76 -36.08 33.58 12.97
CA GLU A 76 -37.05 33.56 11.87
C GLU A 76 -37.54 32.18 11.36
N LEU A 77 -38.62 31.70 11.98
CA LEU A 77 -39.68 30.87 11.38
C LEU A 77 -40.93 31.14 12.27
N ALA A 78 -42.10 31.57 11.81
CA ALA A 78 -42.71 31.57 10.49
C ALA A 78 -43.80 32.67 10.41
N PRO A 79 -44.17 33.13 9.20
CA PRO A 79 -45.47 33.75 8.95
C PRO A 79 -46.57 32.70 9.18
N GLY A 80 -47.57 33.07 10.00
CA GLY A 80 -48.78 32.27 10.18
C GLY A 80 -49.86 32.77 9.23
N ASP A 81 -50.04 32.01 8.15
CA ASP A 81 -51.24 31.99 7.32
C ASP A 81 -52.12 30.81 7.78
#